data_AF-A0A2G6PSU7-F1
#
_entry.id   AF-A0A2G6PSU7-F1
#
_cell.length_a   1.000
_cell.length_b   1.000
_cell.length_c   1.000
_cell.angle_alpha   90.00
_cell.angle_beta   90.00
_cell.angle_gamma   90.00
#
_symmetry.space_group_name_H-M   'P 1'
#
loop_
_entity.id
_entity.type
_entity.pdbx_description
1 polymer ?
#
loop_
_entity_poly.entity_id
_entity_poly.type
_entity_poly.pdbx_seq_one_letter_code
_entity_poly.pdbx_strand_id
1 'polypeptide(L)'
;MEIITKILYWISTGLMIPVVILLLIFFFKSLLQIGRFYAVYMLKLKFNKLIHPIIDTLNVDNVSDQISENLKDSKHLLAQFLIKSISPDKLPVFREKVLADY
;
A
#
# COMPACT_ATOMS: atom_id res chain seq x y z
N MET A 1 -40.72 -39.10 -16.48
CA MET A 1 -40.84 -37.63 -16.26
C MET A 1 -40.16 -37.19 -14.96
N GLU A 2 -40.43 -37.87 -13.83
CA GLU A 2 -39.81 -37.66 -12.51
C GLU A 2 -38.26 -37.56 -12.51
N ILE A 3 -37.57 -38.42 -13.25
CA ILE A 3 -36.10 -38.50 -13.23
C ILE A 3 -35.46 -37.24 -13.83
N ILE A 4 -36.01 -36.74 -14.95
CA ILE A 4 -35.52 -35.53 -15.63
C ILE A 4 -35.75 -34.30 -14.73
N THR A 5 -36.93 -34.21 -14.08
CA THR A 5 -37.24 -33.14 -13.13
C THR A 5 -36.32 -33.18 -11.91
N LYS A 6 -36.03 -34.37 -11.36
CA LYS A 6 -35.11 -34.55 -10.23
C LYS A 6 -33.68 -34.15 -10.58
N ILE A 7 -33.19 -34.54 -11.77
CA ILE A 7 -31.86 -34.14 -12.25
C ILE A 7 -31.76 -32.61 -12.39
N LEU A 8 -32.80 -31.98 -12.95
CA LEU A 8 -32.83 -30.54 -13.17
C LEU A 8 -32.89 -29.75 -11.86
N TYR A 9 -33.64 -30.25 -10.87
CA TYR A 9 -33.68 -29.67 -9.52
C TYR A 9 -32.34 -29.78 -8.81
N TRP A 10 -31.65 -30.93 -8.94
CA TRP A 10 -30.34 -31.14 -8.36
C TRP A 10 -29.29 -30.20 -8.97
N ILE A 11 -29.35 -29.98 -10.29
CA ILE A 11 -28.48 -29.04 -10.99
C ILE A 11 -28.80 -27.59 -10.60
N SER A 12 -30.08 -27.21 -10.56
CA SER A 12 -30.48 -25.85 -10.20
C SER A 12 -30.11 -25.52 -8.75
N THR A 13 -30.39 -26.42 -7.81
CA THR A 13 -30.12 -26.19 -6.38
C THR A 13 -28.64 -26.33 -6.07
N GLY A 14 -27.99 -27.35 -6.65
CA GLY A 14 -26.56 -27.61 -6.50
C GLY A 14 -25.68 -26.55 -7.16
N LEU A 15 -26.17 -25.79 -8.14
CA LEU A 15 -25.46 -24.65 -8.74
C LEU A 15 -25.70 -23.34 -7.96
N MET A 16 -26.88 -23.17 -7.37
CA MET A 16 -27.26 -21.92 -6.70
C MET A 16 -26.50 -21.70 -5.38
N ILE A 17 -26.26 -22.76 -4.61
CA ILE A 17 -25.49 -22.69 -3.36
C ILE A 17 -24.02 -22.26 -3.59
N PRO A 18 -23.24 -22.92 -4.48
CA PRO A 18 -21.84 -22.55 -4.68
C PRO A 18 -21.69 -21.16 -5.32
N VAL A 19 -22.59 -20.74 -6.22
CA VAL A 19 -22.50 -19.41 -6.83
C VAL A 19 -22.73 -18.30 -5.81
N VAL A 20 -23.66 -18.49 -4.87
CA VAL A 20 -23.90 -17.51 -3.79
C VAL A 20 -22.68 -17.38 -2.88
N ILE A 21 -22.06 -18.51 -2.51
CA ILE A 21 -20.83 -18.51 -1.69
C ILE A 21 -19.69 -17.81 -2.43
N LEU A 22 -19.52 -18.10 -3.72
CA LEU A 22 -18.48 -17.49 -4.55
C LEU A 22 -18.68 -15.96 -4.65
N LEU A 23 -19.91 -15.51 -4.89
CA LEU A 23 -20.27 -14.10 -4.91
C LEU A 23 -19.99 -13.43 -3.56
N LEU A 24 -20.32 -14.08 -2.45
CA LEU A 24 -20.10 -13.54 -1.11
C LEU A 24 -18.60 -13.32 -0.85
N ILE A 25 -17.75 -14.31 -1.15
CA ILE A 25 -16.29 -14.19 -1.01
C ILE A 25 -15.76 -13.05 -1.90
N PHE A 26 -16.24 -12.97 -3.14
CA PHE A 26 -15.81 -11.94 -4.08
C PHE A 26 -16.23 -10.54 -3.63
N PHE A 27 -17.42 -10.43 -3.06
CA PHE A 27 -17.97 -9.20 -2.52
C PHE A 27 -17.18 -8.69 -1.31
N PHE A 28 -16.86 -9.56 -0.35
CA PHE A 28 -16.00 -9.16 0.77
C PHE A 28 -14.60 -8.75 0.31
N LYS A 29 -14.04 -9.49 -0.65
CA LYS A 29 -12.73 -9.20 -1.21
C LYS A 29 -12.69 -7.84 -1.90
N SER A 30 -13.73 -7.47 -2.66
CA SER A 30 -13.81 -6.14 -3.28
C SER A 30 -13.99 -5.02 -2.24
N LEU A 31 -14.76 -5.25 -1.19
CA LEU A 31 -14.94 -4.30 -0.10
C LEU A 31 -13.65 -4.08 0.70
N LEU A 32 -12.87 -5.14 0.97
CA LEU A 32 -11.55 -5.00 1.57
C LEU A 32 -10.57 -4.26 0.63
N GLN A 33 -10.65 -4.53 -0.67
CA GLN A 33 -9.78 -3.90 -1.64
C GLN A 33 -10.06 -2.39 -1.77
N ILE A 34 -11.33 -1.96 -1.74
CA ILE A 34 -11.68 -0.53 -1.74
C ILE A 34 -11.21 0.15 -0.44
N GLY A 35 -11.36 -0.54 0.70
CA GLY A 35 -10.87 -0.04 2.00
C GLY A 35 -9.35 0.10 2.06
N ARG A 36 -8.60 -0.86 1.49
CA ARG A 36 -7.13 -0.80 1.39
C ARG A 36 -6.65 0.38 0.54
N PHE A 37 -7.32 0.66 -0.58
CA PHE A 37 -7.00 1.82 -1.42
C PHE A 37 -7.19 3.14 -0.66
N TYR A 38 -8.30 3.26 0.07
CA TYR A 38 -8.57 4.43 0.91
C TYR A 38 -7.55 4.60 2.04
N ALA A 39 -7.16 3.51 2.71
CA ALA A 39 -6.16 3.54 3.77
C ALA A 39 -4.78 4.02 3.26
N VAL A 40 -4.35 3.53 2.09
CA VAL A 40 -3.10 3.97 1.44
C VAL A 40 -3.18 5.43 1.00
N TYR A 41 -4.32 5.86 0.45
CA TYR A 41 -4.53 7.24 0.03
C TYR A 41 -4.48 8.22 1.21
N MET A 42 -5.13 7.89 2.32
CA MET A 42 -5.09 8.69 3.55
C MET A 42 -3.68 8.75 4.15
N LEU A 43 -2.91 7.65 4.07
CA LEU A 43 -1.51 7.63 4.48
C LEU A 43 -0.67 8.61 3.63
N LYS A 44 -0.89 8.65 2.31
CA LYS A 44 -0.19 9.57 1.39
C LYS A 44 -0.50 11.03 1.70
N LEU A 45 -1.75 11.37 2.02
CA LEU A 45 -2.16 12.73 2.42
C LEU A 45 -1.49 13.17 3.73
N LYS A 46 -1.50 12.29 4.74
CA LYS A 46 -0.83 12.54 6.02
C LYS A 46 0.68 12.68 5.83
N PHE A 47 1.27 11.80 5.02
CA PHE A 47 2.69 11.86 4.69
C PHE A 47 3.05 13.16 3.97
N ASN A 48 2.25 13.60 3.00
CA ASN A 48 2.51 14.84 2.27
C ASN A 48 2.46 16.07 3.20
N LYS A 49 1.51 16.10 4.14
CA LYS A 49 1.44 17.17 5.16
C LYS A 49 2.61 17.17 6.14
N LEU A 50 3.17 16.01 6.47
CA LEU A 50 4.34 15.91 7.34
C LEU A 50 5.63 16.21 6.57
N ILE A 51 5.72 15.81 5.30
CA ILE A 51 6.89 16.02 4.45
C ILE A 51 7.08 17.48 4.06
N HIS A 52 6.01 18.20 3.71
CA HIS A 52 6.13 19.57 3.23
C HIS A 52 6.88 20.50 4.21
N PRO A 53 6.52 20.55 5.52
CA PRO A 53 7.27 21.37 6.46
C PRO A 53 8.68 20.81 6.69
N ILE A 54 8.90 19.50 6.65
CA ILE A 54 10.25 18.93 6.78
C ILE A 54 11.14 19.40 5.63
N ILE A 55 10.64 19.39 4.39
CA ILE A 55 11.35 19.90 3.20
C ILE A 55 11.55 21.42 3.26
N ASP A 56 10.56 22.17 3.72
CA ASP A 56 10.68 23.63 3.82
C ASP A 56 11.63 24.07 4.95
N THR A 57 11.82 23.23 5.97
CA THR A 57 12.75 23.48 7.09
C THR A 57 14.13 22.84 6.86
N LEU A 58 14.30 22.06 5.79
CA LEU A 58 15.53 21.38 5.43
C LEU A 58 16.53 22.38 4.82
N ASN A 59 17.33 23.01 5.69
CA ASN A 59 18.53 23.76 5.30
C ASN A 59 19.76 22.81 5.27
N VAL A 60 20.67 23.04 4.32
CA VAL A 60 21.82 22.17 3.93
C VAL A 60 22.70 21.76 5.12
N ASP A 61 22.69 22.54 6.19
CA ASP A 61 23.54 22.35 7.36
C ASP A 61 22.89 21.52 8.50
N ASN A 62 21.56 21.27 8.47
CA ASN A 62 20.82 20.63 9.57
C ASN A 62 20.05 19.36 9.14
N VAL A 63 20.33 18.89 7.91
CA VAL A 63 19.64 17.78 7.23
C VAL A 63 19.81 16.44 7.96
N SER A 64 20.97 16.15 8.54
CA SER A 64 21.22 14.85 9.17
C SER A 64 20.45 14.67 10.48
N ASP A 65 20.30 15.74 11.25
CA ASP A 65 19.86 15.67 12.64
C ASP A 65 18.34 15.72 12.72
N GLN A 66 17.70 16.62 11.96
CA GLN A 66 16.24 16.73 11.95
C GLN A 66 15.54 15.53 11.29
N ILE A 67 16.14 14.94 10.24
CA ILE A 67 15.60 13.74 9.58
C ILE A 67 15.74 12.52 10.50
N SER A 68 16.88 12.35 11.18
CA SER A 68 17.09 11.22 12.09
C SER A 68 16.15 11.22 13.29
N GLU A 69 15.73 12.39 13.76
CA GLU A 69 14.85 12.53 14.92
C GLU A 69 13.36 12.48 14.55
N ASN A 70 12.93 13.14 13.48
CA ASN A 70 11.50 13.23 13.12
C ASN A 70 10.99 12.09 12.22
N LEU A 71 11.88 11.41 11.48
CA LEU A 71 11.47 10.41 10.50
C LEU A 71 11.72 8.95 10.94
N LYS A 72 12.34 8.72 12.11
CA LYS A 72 12.57 7.38 12.69
C LYS A 72 11.28 6.58 12.89
N ASP A 73 10.18 7.23 13.24
CA ASP A 73 8.88 6.59 13.43
C ASP A 73 8.04 6.45 12.16
N SER A 74 8.46 7.12 11.08
CA SER A 74 7.70 7.09 9.84
C SER A 74 8.02 5.84 9.02
N LYS A 75 7.13 4.84 9.06
CA LYS A 75 7.16 3.62 8.22
C LYS A 75 7.11 3.88 6.70
N HIS A 76 7.12 5.14 6.27
CA HIS A 76 7.01 5.50 4.86
C HIS A 76 8.35 5.26 4.15
N LEU A 77 8.31 4.58 3.00
CA LEU A 77 9.51 4.18 2.26
C LEU A 77 10.40 5.36 1.86
N LEU A 78 9.78 6.51 1.53
CA LEU A 78 10.51 7.74 1.20
C LEU A 78 11.29 8.32 2.38
N ALA A 79 10.81 8.16 3.61
CA ALA A 79 11.50 8.63 4.80
C ALA A 79 12.76 7.80 5.09
N GLN A 80 12.63 6.48 5.02
CA GLN A 80 13.77 5.55 5.13
C GLN A 80 14.78 5.78 4.01
N PHE A 81 14.32 6.12 2.81
CA PHE A 81 15.16 6.44 1.68
C PHE A 81 15.96 7.74 1.87
N LEU A 82 15.32 8.80 2.36
CA LEU A 82 15.99 10.07 2.67
C LEU A 82 17.07 9.87 3.75
N ILE A 83 16.76 9.16 4.84
CA ILE A 83 17.73 8.79 5.88
C ILE A 83 18.91 8.00 5.27
N LYS A 84 18.62 7.04 4.40
CA LYS A 84 19.64 6.19 3.76
C LYS A 84 20.48 6.94 2.73
N SER A 85 19.95 7.98 2.08
CA SER A 85 20.68 8.80 1.10
C SER A 85 21.57 9.88 1.73
N ILE A 86 21.23 10.34 2.93
CA ILE A 86 21.98 11.35 3.69
C ILE A 86 23.03 10.73 4.62
N SER A 87 22.92 9.43 4.92
CA SER A 87 23.95 8.70 5.66
C SER A 87 25.32 8.86 4.95
N PRO A 88 26.34 9.45 5.63
CA PRO A 88 27.57 9.95 5.00
C PRO A 88 28.51 8.86 4.45
N ASP A 89 28.10 7.60 4.43
CA ASP A 89 29.03 6.47 4.35
C ASP A 89 28.91 5.61 3.08
N LYS A 90 28.12 5.99 2.05
CA LYS A 90 28.06 5.19 0.80
C LYS A 90 28.09 6.01 -0.50
N LEU A 91 29.13 5.67 -1.28
CA LEU A 91 29.59 6.10 -2.61
C LEU A 91 28.57 6.77 -3.55
N PRO A 92 29.04 7.68 -4.43
CA PRO A 92 28.24 8.34 -5.48
C PRO A 92 27.49 7.34 -6.39
N VAL A 93 28.04 6.14 -6.58
CA VAL A 93 27.42 5.04 -7.35
C VAL A 93 26.08 4.59 -6.77
N PHE A 94 25.91 4.67 -5.44
CA PHE A 94 24.63 4.31 -4.82
C PHE A 94 23.57 5.39 -5.07
N ARG A 95 23.96 6.66 -5.17
CA ARG A 95 23.05 7.77 -5.50
C ARG A 95 22.55 7.66 -6.94
N GLU A 96 23.44 7.35 -7.87
CA GLU A 96 23.06 7.19 -9.29
C GLU A 96 22.19 5.97 -9.53
N LYS A 97 22.50 4.82 -8.90
CA LYS A 97 21.67 3.61 -9.00
C LYS A 97 20.26 3.85 -8.45
N VAL A 98 20.19 4.63 -7.38
CA VAL A 98 18.94 4.95 -6.70
C VAL A 98 18.07 5.94 -7.50
N LEU A 99 18.67 6.86 -8.25
CA LEU A 99 17.97 7.75 -9.18
C LEU A 99 17.51 7.04 -10.46
N ALA A 100 18.16 5.93 -10.83
CA ALA A 100 17.81 5.17 -12.03
C ALA A 100 16.69 4.15 -11.82
N ASP A 101 16.44 3.72 -10.58
CA ASP A 101 15.40 2.73 -10.22
C ASP A 101 13.99 3.36 -10.02
N TYR A 102 13.86 4.68 -10.15
CA TYR A 102 12.60 5.45 -10.09
C TYR A 102 12.41 6.31 -11.34
#